data_AF-A0A534N8A1-F1
#
_entry.id   AF-A0A534N8A1-F1
#
_cell.length_a   1.000
_cell.length_b   1.000
_cell.length_c   1.000
_cell.angle_alpha   90.00
_cell.angle_beta   90.00
_cell.angle_gamma   90.00
#
_symmetry.space_group_name_H-M   'P 1'
#
loop_
_entity.id
_entity.type
_entity.pdbx_description
1 polymer ?
#
loop_
_entity_poly.entity_id
_entity_poly.type
_entity_poly.pdbx_seq_one_letter_code
_entity_poly.pdbx_strand_id
1 'polypeptide(L)'
;MLRFKIGPFPVSVYPWFFLSAILLGAGYGFGWRMAAWISVVFVSVLVHELGHAIIGRAFGGRPEIRLEAFGGVTFPQFRSRPRPGRQFILSFAGPVAGLLLGLLAYGIVRALPPERGSVSAFLMAQFVWVSIVWAAFNLLPILPLDGGNMMLAFIEGVRRKPSVALASWISLVMSLVVAGAVTLIFGPDPFALLWLGLFALQNFQRARAAAAHERTDVAPGAAAAEDAVERADVAAAMEDARSALQRRDFDAAIAASVRLESGGGPFRQAAALRLRAGIELARGDNESAAMLAGQSFSIWQSADAAV
;
A
#
# COMPACT_ATOMS: atom_id res chain seq x y z
N MET A 1 -11.49 3.99 15.99
CA MET A 1 -10.80 2.88 15.30
C MET A 1 -10.93 1.65 16.19
N LEU A 2 -11.48 0.55 15.67
CA LEU A 2 -11.62 -0.72 16.39
C LEU A 2 -10.38 -1.57 16.09
N ARG A 3 -9.79 -2.21 17.11
CA ARG A 3 -8.61 -3.08 16.95
C ARG A 3 -8.85 -4.40 17.65
N PHE A 4 -8.63 -5.50 16.95
CA PHE A 4 -8.72 -6.85 17.51
C PHE A 4 -7.77 -7.80 16.77
N LYS A 5 -7.75 -9.08 17.16
CA LYS A 5 -6.92 -10.10 16.51
C LYS A 5 -7.79 -11.26 16.04
N ILE A 6 -7.47 -11.82 14.89
CA ILE A 6 -8.00 -13.09 14.40
C ILE A 6 -6.83 -14.06 14.32
N GLY A 7 -6.71 -14.95 15.30
CA GLY A 7 -5.53 -15.82 15.44
C GLY A 7 -4.24 -14.98 15.46
N PRO A 8 -3.31 -15.18 14.52
CA PRO A 8 -2.06 -14.41 14.45
C PRO A 8 -2.19 -13.05 13.75
N PHE A 9 -3.36 -12.69 13.23
CA PHE A 9 -3.56 -11.52 12.37
C PHE A 9 -4.13 -10.33 13.15
N PRO A 10 -3.39 -9.21 13.29
CA PRO A 10 -3.95 -7.96 13.79
C PRO A 10 -4.94 -7.39 12.77
N VAL A 11 -6.12 -6.97 13.25
CA VAL A 11 -7.18 -6.38 12.44
C VAL A 11 -7.54 -5.00 12.99
N SER A 12 -7.48 -4.01 12.13
CA SER A 12 -7.82 -2.62 12.42
C SER A 12 -8.98 -2.17 11.54
N VAL A 13 -10.08 -1.72 12.14
CA VAL A 13 -11.28 -1.28 11.42
C VAL A 13 -11.49 0.20 11.67
N TYR A 14 -11.55 0.96 10.59
CA TYR A 14 -11.73 2.39 10.68
C TYR A 14 -13.20 2.81 10.53
N PRO A 15 -13.66 3.88 11.19
CA PRO A 15 -15.06 4.34 11.12
C PRO A 15 -15.60 4.52 9.69
N TRP A 16 -14.76 4.96 8.76
CA TRP A 16 -15.13 5.18 7.37
C TRP A 16 -15.50 3.90 6.61
N PHE A 17 -15.06 2.72 7.08
CA PHE A 17 -15.55 1.44 6.57
C PHE A 17 -17.06 1.28 6.79
N PHE A 18 -17.56 1.69 7.96
CA PHE A 18 -18.99 1.61 8.24
C PHE A 18 -19.78 2.66 7.46
N LEU A 19 -19.20 3.85 7.25
CA LEU A 19 -19.84 4.90 6.47
C LEU A 19 -20.03 4.50 5.00
N SER A 20 -19.02 3.90 4.38
CA SER A 20 -19.12 3.39 3.01
C SER A 20 -20.10 2.21 2.91
N ALA A 21 -20.11 1.29 3.89
CA ALA A 21 -21.07 0.20 3.93
C ALA A 21 -22.51 0.72 4.02
N ILE A 22 -22.77 1.76 4.83
CA ILE A 22 -24.06 2.45 4.91
C ILE A 22 -24.41 3.11 3.57
N LEU A 23 -23.46 3.79 2.93
CA LEU A 23 -23.67 4.45 1.64
C LEU A 23 -24.04 3.45 0.53
N LEU A 24 -23.30 2.34 0.44
CA LEU A 24 -23.58 1.26 -0.51
C LEU A 24 -24.91 0.54 -0.21
N GLY A 25 -25.29 0.49 1.07
CA GLY A 25 -26.54 -0.11 1.53
C GLY A 25 -27.73 0.85 1.58
N ALA A 26 -27.59 2.09 1.10
CA ALA A 26 -28.58 3.15 1.31
C ALA A 26 -30.00 2.75 0.85
N GLY A 27 -30.10 1.94 -0.20
CA GLY A 27 -31.37 1.41 -0.70
C GLY A 27 -32.13 0.49 0.27
N TYR A 28 -31.49 -0.02 1.32
CA TYR A 28 -32.13 -0.85 2.35
C TYR A 28 -32.83 -0.05 3.46
N GLY A 29 -32.62 1.27 3.53
CA GLY A 29 -33.12 2.13 4.61
C GLY A 29 -32.46 1.82 5.98
N PHE A 30 -32.80 2.60 7.00
CA PHE A 30 -32.30 2.36 8.36
C PHE A 30 -33.13 1.28 9.07
N GLY A 31 -32.48 0.23 9.58
CA GLY A 31 -33.13 -0.88 10.28
C GLY A 31 -32.33 -2.17 10.27
N TRP A 32 -33.00 -3.30 10.53
CA TRP A 32 -32.33 -4.62 10.61
C TRP A 32 -31.67 -5.03 9.30
N ARG A 33 -32.22 -4.63 8.14
CA ARG A 33 -31.64 -4.93 6.82
C ARG A 33 -30.30 -4.23 6.61
N MET A 34 -30.17 -2.99 7.07
CA MET A 34 -28.89 -2.27 7.06
C MET A 34 -27.87 -2.92 7.99
N ALA A 35 -28.28 -3.30 9.21
CA ALA A 35 -27.40 -4.01 10.13
C ALA A 35 -26.91 -5.35 9.55
N ALA A 36 -27.82 -6.11 8.93
CA ALA A 36 -27.51 -7.35 8.23
C ALA A 36 -26.56 -7.10 7.04
N TRP A 37 -26.82 -6.08 6.23
CA TRP A 37 -25.97 -5.67 5.12
C TRP A 37 -24.55 -5.31 5.55
N ILE A 38 -24.41 -4.42 6.54
CA ILE A 38 -23.11 -4.02 7.10
C ILE A 38 -22.34 -5.25 7.61
N SER A 39 -23.04 -6.18 8.27
CA SER A 39 -22.44 -7.42 8.77
C SER A 39 -21.93 -8.29 7.62
N VAL A 40 -22.70 -8.43 6.55
CA VAL A 40 -22.31 -9.19 5.35
C VAL A 40 -21.10 -8.56 4.67
N VAL A 41 -21.11 -7.25 4.44
CA VAL A 41 -19.99 -6.52 3.83
C VAL A 41 -18.74 -6.67 4.70
N PHE A 42 -18.87 -6.48 6.01
CA PHE A 42 -17.79 -6.66 6.98
C PHE A 42 -17.16 -8.05 6.89
N VAL A 43 -17.97 -9.11 7.00
CA VAL A 43 -17.47 -10.48 6.98
C VAL A 43 -16.87 -10.82 5.61
N SER A 44 -17.51 -10.40 4.51
CA SER A 44 -17.04 -10.71 3.15
C SER A 44 -15.68 -10.07 2.86
N VAL A 45 -15.52 -8.78 3.18
CA VAL A 45 -14.24 -8.06 3.03
C VAL A 45 -13.19 -8.64 3.97
N LEU A 46 -13.56 -8.93 5.23
CA LEU A 46 -12.63 -9.51 6.19
C LEU A 46 -12.11 -10.89 5.75
N VAL A 47 -12.98 -11.76 5.21
CA VAL A 47 -12.58 -13.08 4.69
C VAL A 47 -11.69 -12.94 3.46
N HIS A 48 -11.97 -11.98 2.58
CA HIS A 48 -11.10 -11.63 1.45
C HIS A 48 -9.70 -11.23 1.94
N GLU A 49 -9.61 -10.28 2.87
CA GLU A 49 -8.33 -9.85 3.45
C GLU A 49 -7.59 -10.96 4.20
N LEU A 50 -8.33 -11.83 4.89
CA LEU A 50 -7.76 -13.01 5.54
C LEU A 50 -7.10 -13.94 4.52
N GLY A 51 -7.65 -14.07 3.31
CA GLY A 51 -7.01 -14.81 2.21
C GLY A 51 -5.60 -14.31 1.92
N HIS A 52 -5.45 -12.99 1.73
CA HIS A 52 -4.14 -12.36 1.56
C HIS A 52 -3.24 -12.55 2.79
N ALA A 53 -3.79 -12.38 4.00
CA ALA A 53 -3.01 -12.49 5.23
C ALA A 53 -2.47 -13.91 5.44
N ILE A 54 -3.27 -14.94 5.18
CA ILE A 54 -2.86 -16.34 5.29
C ILE A 54 -1.69 -16.63 4.35
N ILE A 55 -1.81 -16.27 3.08
CA ILE A 55 -0.73 -16.49 2.10
C ILE A 55 0.49 -15.61 2.39
N GLY A 56 0.28 -14.35 2.78
CA GLY A 56 1.35 -13.45 3.17
C GLY A 56 2.17 -13.99 4.35
N ARG A 57 1.51 -14.57 5.34
CA ARG A 57 2.17 -15.26 6.46
C ARG A 57 2.88 -16.53 6.01
N ALA A 58 2.26 -17.34 5.15
CA ALA A 58 2.89 -18.55 4.59
C ALA A 58 4.18 -18.22 3.80
N PHE A 59 4.25 -17.05 3.19
CA PHE A 59 5.47 -16.54 2.54
C PHE A 59 6.48 -15.88 3.49
N GLY A 60 6.25 -15.93 4.81
CA GLY A 60 7.15 -15.42 5.84
C GLY A 60 6.95 -13.93 6.18
N GLY A 61 5.87 -13.32 5.71
CA GLY A 61 5.51 -11.94 6.03
C GLY A 61 4.82 -11.80 7.40
N ARG A 62 4.70 -10.57 7.88
CA ARG A 62 3.91 -10.19 9.06
C ARG A 62 2.69 -9.38 8.61
N PRO A 63 1.60 -10.05 8.20
CA PRO A 63 0.40 -9.38 7.71
C PRO A 63 -0.35 -8.63 8.81
N GLU A 64 -0.76 -7.40 8.48
CA GLU A 64 -1.72 -6.59 9.23
C GLU A 64 -2.91 -6.27 8.31
N ILE A 65 -4.13 -6.52 8.79
CA ILE A 65 -5.36 -6.26 8.05
C ILE A 65 -5.91 -4.91 8.49
N ARG A 66 -6.16 -4.02 7.52
CA ARG A 66 -6.81 -2.73 7.75
C ARG A 66 -8.08 -2.65 6.91
N LEU A 67 -9.23 -2.51 7.56
CA LEU A 67 -10.51 -2.26 6.88
C LEU A 67 -10.75 -0.75 6.81
N GLU A 68 -10.69 -0.21 5.60
CA GLU A 68 -10.83 1.21 5.30
C GLU A 68 -12.14 1.47 4.55
N ALA A 69 -12.34 2.65 3.95
CA ALA A 69 -13.66 3.03 3.44
C ALA A 69 -14.17 2.01 2.42
N PHE A 70 -13.56 1.94 1.25
CA PHE A 70 -14.11 1.15 0.15
C PHE A 70 -13.53 -0.27 0.08
N GLY A 71 -13.27 -0.89 1.24
CA GLY A 71 -12.78 -2.27 1.31
C GLY A 71 -11.77 -2.50 2.44
N GLY A 72 -10.78 -3.34 2.16
CA GLY A 72 -9.67 -3.63 3.05
C GLY A 72 -8.35 -3.52 2.33
N VAL A 73 -7.27 -3.42 3.11
CA VAL A 73 -5.91 -3.57 2.63
C VAL A 73 -5.16 -4.43 3.64
N THR A 74 -4.58 -5.52 3.14
CA THR A 74 -3.64 -6.33 3.90
C THR A 74 -2.22 -5.89 3.59
N PHE A 75 -1.46 -5.58 4.64
CA PHE A 75 -0.04 -5.23 4.55
C PHE A 75 0.80 -6.41 5.05
N PRO A 76 1.14 -7.37 4.18
CA PRO A 76 2.11 -8.40 4.52
C PRO A 76 3.50 -7.76 4.56
N GLN A 77 3.91 -7.30 5.75
CA GLN A 77 5.24 -6.71 5.94
C GLN A 77 6.29 -7.79 5.65
N PHE A 78 6.99 -7.66 4.53
CA PHE A 78 8.05 -8.58 4.10
C PHE A 78 9.43 -7.95 4.30
N ARG A 79 10.45 -8.77 4.59
CA ARG A 79 11.86 -8.31 4.64
C ARG A 79 12.41 -7.90 3.28
N SER A 80 11.88 -8.48 2.20
CA SER A 80 12.29 -8.24 0.82
C SER A 80 11.08 -8.38 -0.10
N ARG A 81 11.05 -7.63 -1.21
CA ARG A 81 9.96 -7.72 -2.19
C ARG A 81 9.80 -9.16 -2.69
N PRO A 82 8.59 -9.78 -2.59
CA PRO A 82 8.38 -11.13 -3.08
C PRO A 82 8.65 -11.24 -4.59
N ARG A 83 9.10 -12.41 -5.06
CA ARG A 83 9.23 -12.68 -6.50
C ARG A 83 7.86 -12.53 -7.20
N PRO A 84 7.82 -12.20 -8.51
CA PRO A 84 6.55 -11.95 -9.20
C PRO A 84 5.52 -13.09 -9.05
N GLY A 85 5.95 -14.36 -9.14
CA GLY A 85 5.05 -15.50 -8.91
C GLY A 85 4.42 -15.53 -7.51
N ARG A 86 5.15 -15.12 -6.46
CA ARG A 86 4.58 -15.00 -5.10
C ARG A 86 3.64 -13.79 -4.99
N GLN A 87 3.94 -12.67 -5.66
CA GLN A 87 3.03 -11.52 -5.70
C GLN A 87 1.71 -11.88 -6.38
N PHE A 88 1.77 -12.68 -7.46
CA PHE A 88 0.57 -13.19 -8.15
C PHE A 88 -0.28 -14.05 -7.20
N ILE A 89 0.32 -15.05 -6.56
CA ILE A 89 -0.40 -15.95 -5.63
C ILE A 89 -0.97 -15.18 -4.44
N LEU A 90 -0.19 -14.24 -3.89
CA LEU A 90 -0.63 -13.37 -2.80
C LEU A 90 -1.88 -12.56 -3.19
N SER A 91 -1.86 -11.94 -4.37
CA SER A 91 -2.99 -11.13 -4.87
C SER A 91 -4.20 -12.01 -5.24
N PHE A 92 -3.96 -13.23 -5.71
CA PHE A 92 -5.04 -14.16 -6.04
C PHE A 92 -5.75 -14.74 -4.80
N ALA A 93 -5.08 -14.75 -3.64
CA ALA A 93 -5.58 -15.37 -2.43
C ALA A 93 -6.88 -14.76 -1.89
N GLY A 94 -7.01 -13.43 -1.94
CA GLY A 94 -8.21 -12.73 -1.47
C GLY A 94 -9.45 -13.07 -2.29
N PRO A 95 -9.42 -12.90 -3.63
CA PRO A 95 -10.53 -13.29 -4.49
C PRO A 95 -10.93 -14.76 -4.34
N VAL A 96 -9.97 -15.67 -4.21
CA VAL A 96 -10.28 -17.09 -3.95
C VAL A 96 -11.01 -17.26 -2.61
N ALA A 97 -10.56 -16.62 -1.54
CA ALA A 97 -11.23 -16.68 -0.24
C ALA A 97 -12.67 -16.12 -0.31
N GLY A 98 -12.86 -15.00 -1.00
CA GLY A 98 -14.19 -14.41 -1.26
C GLY A 98 -15.10 -15.36 -2.06
N LEU A 99 -14.59 -15.94 -3.16
CA LEU A 99 -15.36 -16.90 -3.96
C LEU A 99 -15.74 -18.15 -3.15
N LEU A 100 -14.81 -18.69 -2.35
CA LEU A 100 -15.10 -19.85 -1.49
C LEU A 100 -16.18 -19.52 -0.45
N LEU A 101 -16.17 -18.32 0.13
CA LEU A 101 -17.23 -17.87 1.04
C LEU A 101 -18.59 -17.80 0.33
N GLY A 102 -18.63 -17.21 -0.88
CA GLY A 102 -19.85 -17.12 -1.68
C GLY A 102 -20.39 -18.48 -2.08
N LEU A 103 -19.52 -19.40 -2.51
CA LEU A 103 -19.89 -20.77 -2.86
C LEU A 103 -20.36 -21.57 -1.65
N LEU A 104 -19.74 -21.38 -0.48
CA LEU A 104 -20.18 -21.99 0.77
C LEU A 104 -21.58 -21.50 1.15
N ALA A 105 -21.81 -20.18 1.13
CA ALA A 105 -23.12 -19.60 1.40
C ALA A 105 -24.18 -20.12 0.41
N TYR A 106 -23.82 -20.24 -0.88
CA TYR A 106 -24.71 -20.80 -1.90
C TYR A 106 -25.03 -22.27 -1.61
N GLY A 107 -24.03 -23.08 -1.29
CA GLY A 107 -24.21 -24.47 -0.90
C GLY A 107 -25.14 -24.63 0.31
N ILE A 108 -24.99 -23.77 1.33
CA ILE A 108 -25.87 -23.76 2.51
C ILE A 108 -27.31 -23.43 2.11
N VAL A 109 -27.55 -22.43 1.25
CA VAL A 109 -28.90 -22.10 0.76
C VAL A 109 -29.53 -23.28 0.00
N ARG A 110 -28.74 -24.04 -0.76
CA ARG A 110 -29.22 -25.22 -1.50
C ARG A 110 -29.54 -26.40 -0.61
N ALA A 111 -28.74 -26.63 0.44
CA ALA A 111 -28.92 -27.73 1.38
C ALA A 111 -29.99 -27.45 2.45
N LEU A 112 -30.07 -26.21 2.92
CA LEU A 112 -30.97 -25.74 3.98
C LEU A 112 -31.66 -24.44 3.52
N PRO A 113 -32.70 -24.53 2.66
CA PRO A 113 -33.37 -23.37 2.13
C PRO A 113 -33.98 -22.51 3.25
N PRO A 114 -33.58 -21.23 3.39
CA PRO A 114 -34.14 -20.36 4.42
C PRO A 114 -35.59 -19.99 4.09
N GLU A 115 -36.38 -19.76 5.14
CA GLU A 115 -37.77 -19.33 5.00
C GLU A 115 -37.84 -17.98 4.24
N ARG A 116 -38.75 -17.88 3.27
CA ARG A 116 -38.87 -16.68 2.43
C ARG A 116 -39.21 -15.45 3.28
N GLY A 117 -38.51 -14.35 3.05
CA GLY A 117 -38.71 -13.09 3.78
C GLY A 117 -38.04 -13.03 5.16
N SER A 118 -37.46 -14.14 5.64
CA SER A 118 -36.72 -14.17 6.91
C SER A 118 -35.40 -13.40 6.85
N VAL A 119 -34.85 -13.10 8.03
CA VAL A 119 -33.51 -12.47 8.17
C VAL A 119 -32.42 -13.38 7.59
N SER A 120 -32.52 -14.69 7.79
CA SER A 120 -31.55 -15.66 7.26
C SER A 120 -31.58 -15.72 5.73
N ALA A 121 -32.76 -15.65 5.12
CA ALA A 121 -32.89 -15.58 3.67
C ALA A 121 -32.20 -14.32 3.10
N PHE A 122 -32.40 -13.17 3.75
CA PHE A 122 -31.72 -11.94 3.35
C PHE A 122 -30.19 -12.07 3.51
N LEU A 123 -29.70 -12.47 4.68
CA LEU A 123 -28.27 -12.61 4.95
C LEU A 123 -27.59 -13.53 3.95
N MET A 124 -28.15 -14.72 3.70
CA MET A 124 -27.54 -15.70 2.81
C MET A 124 -27.54 -15.22 1.35
N ALA A 125 -28.63 -14.59 0.89
CA ALA A 125 -28.67 -14.00 -0.44
C ALA A 125 -27.59 -12.91 -0.60
N GLN A 126 -27.41 -12.06 0.42
CA GLN A 126 -26.37 -11.03 0.40
C GLN A 126 -24.96 -11.64 0.48
N PHE A 127 -24.72 -12.68 1.28
CA PHE A 127 -23.42 -13.35 1.35
C PHE A 127 -23.01 -13.94 0.00
N VAL A 128 -23.93 -14.62 -0.68
CA VAL A 128 -23.68 -15.15 -2.03
C VAL A 128 -23.36 -14.00 -2.99
N TRP A 129 -24.22 -12.98 -3.04
CA TRP A 129 -24.07 -11.87 -3.97
C TRP A 129 -22.79 -11.06 -3.71
N VAL A 130 -22.62 -10.54 -2.49
CA VAL A 130 -21.50 -9.68 -2.11
C VAL A 130 -20.18 -10.43 -2.26
N SER A 131 -20.05 -11.66 -1.77
CA SER A 131 -18.77 -12.37 -1.84
C SER A 131 -18.35 -12.69 -3.28
N ILE A 132 -19.30 -13.08 -4.13
CA ILE A 132 -19.00 -13.41 -5.54
C ILE A 132 -18.71 -12.13 -6.34
N VAL A 133 -19.57 -11.11 -6.23
CA VAL A 133 -19.40 -9.86 -6.97
C VAL A 133 -18.15 -9.11 -6.52
N TRP A 134 -17.88 -9.07 -5.21
CA TRP A 134 -16.67 -8.46 -4.65
C TRP A 134 -15.40 -9.15 -5.16
N ALA A 135 -15.37 -10.48 -5.17
CA ALA A 135 -14.23 -11.24 -5.69
C ALA A 135 -14.08 -11.06 -7.20
N ALA A 136 -15.17 -11.11 -7.97
CA ALA A 136 -15.14 -10.88 -9.42
C ALA A 136 -14.66 -9.47 -9.77
N PHE A 137 -15.13 -8.45 -9.04
CA PHE A 137 -14.66 -7.08 -9.19
C PHE A 137 -13.17 -6.96 -8.87
N ASN A 138 -12.70 -7.58 -7.79
CA ASN A 138 -11.29 -7.56 -7.44
C ASN A 138 -10.41 -8.30 -8.45
N LEU A 139 -10.94 -9.24 -9.24
CA LEU A 139 -10.20 -9.91 -10.32
C LEU A 139 -10.07 -9.08 -11.60
N LEU A 140 -10.72 -7.90 -11.68
CA LEU A 140 -10.54 -7.02 -12.83
C LEU A 140 -9.06 -6.58 -12.95
N PRO A 141 -8.49 -6.55 -14.17
CA PRO A 141 -7.10 -6.15 -14.41
C PRO A 141 -6.92 -4.62 -14.34
N ILE A 142 -7.33 -4.04 -13.22
CA ILE A 142 -7.31 -2.60 -12.93
C ILE A 142 -6.61 -2.41 -11.60
N LEU A 143 -5.44 -1.76 -11.58
CA LEU A 143 -4.84 -1.36 -10.32
C LEU A 143 -5.72 -0.29 -9.63
N PRO A 144 -5.84 -0.29 -8.29
CA PRO A 144 -5.13 -1.10 -7.30
C PRO A 144 -5.77 -2.46 -6.98
N LEU A 145 -6.77 -2.92 -7.72
CA LEU A 145 -7.45 -4.20 -7.47
C LEU A 145 -6.49 -5.39 -7.60
N ASP A 146 -6.87 -6.51 -7.00
CA ASP A 146 -6.05 -7.73 -6.97
C ASP A 146 -5.69 -8.24 -8.36
N GLY A 147 -6.64 -8.24 -9.31
CA GLY A 147 -6.42 -8.60 -10.71
C GLY A 147 -5.43 -7.67 -11.41
N GLY A 148 -5.42 -6.39 -11.05
CA GLY A 148 -4.40 -5.43 -11.48
C GLY A 148 -3.01 -5.78 -10.93
N ASN A 149 -2.91 -6.17 -9.65
CA ASN A 149 -1.66 -6.61 -9.04
C ASN A 149 -1.18 -7.96 -9.60
N MET A 150 -2.10 -8.89 -9.88
CA MET A 150 -1.84 -10.15 -10.59
C MET A 150 -1.29 -9.88 -12.00
N MET A 151 -1.93 -8.98 -12.75
CA MET A 151 -1.46 -8.56 -14.07
C MET A 151 -0.07 -7.94 -13.99
N LEU A 152 0.17 -7.02 -13.05
CA LEU A 152 1.49 -6.41 -12.85
C LEU A 152 2.55 -7.48 -12.57
N ALA A 153 2.28 -8.40 -11.63
CA ALA A 153 3.17 -9.50 -11.29
C ALA A 153 3.44 -10.42 -12.49
N PHE A 154 2.42 -10.69 -13.33
CA PHE A 154 2.58 -11.46 -14.55
C PHE A 154 3.51 -10.76 -15.56
N ILE A 155 3.26 -9.47 -15.83
CA ILE A 155 4.07 -8.67 -16.75
C ILE A 155 5.53 -8.59 -16.25
N GLU A 156 5.74 -8.36 -14.96
CA GLU A 156 7.08 -8.35 -14.36
C GLU A 156 7.79 -9.69 -14.46
N GLY A 157 7.05 -10.80 -14.29
CA GLY A 157 7.60 -12.15 -14.46
C GLY A 157 8.05 -12.43 -15.89
N VAL A 158 7.23 -12.05 -16.88
CA VAL A 158 7.53 -12.25 -18.30
C VAL A 158 8.66 -11.34 -18.77
N ARG A 159 8.62 -10.05 -18.41
CA ARG A 159 9.61 -9.05 -18.86
C ARG A 159 10.88 -9.05 -18.02
N ARG A 160 10.88 -9.74 -16.86
CA ARG A 160 11.96 -9.75 -15.86
C ARG A 160 12.38 -8.36 -15.38
N LYS A 161 11.49 -7.37 -15.46
CA LYS A 161 11.72 -6.00 -14.98
C LYS A 161 10.42 -5.37 -14.45
N PRO A 162 10.52 -4.44 -13.47
CA PRO A 162 9.36 -3.65 -13.02
C PRO A 162 8.66 -3.02 -14.23
N SER A 163 7.34 -3.12 -14.28
CA SER A 163 6.54 -2.68 -15.43
C SER A 163 5.29 -1.90 -14.99
N VAL A 164 5.45 -1.07 -13.96
CA VAL A 164 4.36 -0.31 -13.35
C VAL A 164 3.73 0.65 -14.36
N ALA A 165 4.52 1.30 -15.23
CA ALA A 165 4.00 2.19 -16.26
C ALA A 165 3.05 1.45 -17.23
N LEU A 166 3.48 0.29 -17.74
CA LEU A 166 2.69 -0.54 -18.64
C LEU A 166 1.42 -1.06 -17.95
N ALA A 167 1.53 -1.60 -16.74
CA ALA A 167 0.39 -2.11 -15.98
C ALA A 167 -0.63 -1.00 -15.67
N SER A 168 -0.16 0.22 -15.40
CA SER A 168 -1.02 1.38 -15.15
C SER A 168 -1.73 1.83 -16.42
N TRP A 169 -1.05 1.84 -17.58
CA TRP A 169 -1.73 2.13 -18.86
C TRP A 169 -2.80 1.10 -19.21
N ILE A 170 -2.52 -0.18 -19.02
CA ILE A 170 -3.52 -1.23 -19.22
C ILE A 170 -4.70 -1.02 -18.25
N SER A 171 -4.42 -0.76 -16.97
CA SER A 171 -5.45 -0.51 -15.96
C SER A 171 -6.33 0.70 -16.29
N LEU A 172 -5.76 1.76 -16.87
CA LEU A 172 -6.51 2.92 -17.35
C LEU A 172 -7.49 2.53 -18.47
N VAL A 173 -7.00 1.84 -19.50
CA VAL A 173 -7.84 1.39 -20.62
C VAL A 173 -8.94 0.46 -20.12
N MET A 174 -8.59 -0.48 -19.24
CA MET A 174 -9.55 -1.42 -18.66
C MET A 174 -10.60 -0.70 -17.80
N SER A 175 -10.24 0.35 -17.06
CA SER A 175 -11.20 1.15 -16.30
C SER A 175 -12.24 1.81 -17.21
N LEU A 176 -11.80 2.36 -18.35
CA LEU A 176 -12.69 2.98 -19.36
C LEU A 176 -13.57 1.93 -20.07
N VAL A 177 -13.00 0.78 -20.43
CA VAL A 177 -13.74 -0.32 -21.07
C VAL A 177 -14.83 -0.86 -20.13
N VAL A 178 -14.48 -1.10 -18.86
CA VAL A 178 -15.46 -1.57 -17.86
C VAL A 178 -16.52 -0.51 -17.60
N ALA A 179 -16.17 0.78 -17.54
CA ALA A 179 -17.14 1.87 -17.38
C ALA A 179 -18.13 1.94 -18.54
N GLY A 180 -17.63 1.81 -19.78
CA GLY A 180 -18.47 1.74 -20.98
C GLY A 180 -19.38 0.52 -20.97
N ALA A 181 -18.84 -0.67 -20.66
CA ALA A 181 -19.62 -1.90 -20.60
C ALA A 181 -20.73 -1.85 -19.54
N VAL A 182 -20.41 -1.38 -18.33
CA VAL A 182 -21.40 -1.21 -17.26
C VAL A 182 -22.50 -0.24 -17.70
N THR A 183 -22.12 0.88 -18.31
CA THR A 183 -23.09 1.89 -18.79
C THR A 183 -24.01 1.34 -19.88
N LEU A 184 -23.48 0.54 -20.81
CA LEU A 184 -24.26 -0.05 -21.90
C LEU A 184 -25.23 -1.13 -21.42
N ILE A 185 -24.84 -1.92 -20.41
CA ILE A 185 -25.63 -3.06 -19.92
C ILE A 185 -26.65 -2.63 -18.88
N PHE A 186 -26.25 -1.76 -17.94
CA PHE A 186 -27.05 -1.41 -16.76
C PHE A 186 -27.53 0.04 -16.74
N GLY A 187 -27.10 0.86 -17.71
CA GLY A 187 -27.33 2.30 -17.72
C GLY A 187 -26.24 3.07 -16.94
N PRO A 188 -26.26 4.41 -17.02
CA PRO A 188 -25.25 5.25 -16.39
C PRO A 188 -25.47 5.31 -14.86
N ASP A 189 -24.78 4.45 -14.11
CA ASP A 189 -24.73 4.53 -12.66
C ASP A 189 -23.65 5.55 -12.21
N PRO A 190 -24.04 6.68 -11.57
CA PRO A 190 -23.08 7.72 -11.22
C PRO A 190 -21.99 7.25 -10.27
N PHE A 191 -22.30 6.30 -9.37
CA PHE A 191 -21.36 5.80 -8.39
C PHE A 191 -20.28 4.93 -9.04
N ALA A 192 -20.67 3.96 -9.87
CA ALA A 192 -19.75 3.11 -10.63
C ALA A 192 -18.88 3.94 -11.58
N LEU A 193 -19.47 4.91 -12.28
CA LEU A 193 -18.74 5.80 -13.18
C LEU A 193 -17.73 6.68 -12.44
N LEU A 194 -18.09 7.20 -11.26
CA LEU A 194 -17.17 7.94 -10.40
C LEU A 194 -15.98 7.05 -9.99
N TRP A 195 -16.23 5.83 -9.52
CA TRP A 195 -15.19 4.89 -9.10
C TRP A 195 -14.23 4.50 -10.22
N LEU A 196 -14.77 4.10 -11.37
CA LEU A 196 -13.96 3.71 -12.52
C LEU A 196 -13.22 4.93 -13.10
N GLY A 197 -13.82 6.12 -13.07
CA GLY A 197 -13.16 7.37 -13.42
C GLY A 197 -12.00 7.71 -12.48
N LEU A 198 -12.17 7.53 -11.17
CA LEU A 198 -11.10 7.69 -10.18
C LEU A 198 -9.96 6.69 -10.40
N PHE A 199 -10.28 5.42 -10.68
CA PHE A 199 -9.25 4.42 -11.03
C PHE A 199 -8.52 4.78 -12.32
N ALA A 200 -9.22 5.24 -13.36
CA ALA A 200 -8.58 5.71 -14.58
C ALA A 200 -7.62 6.87 -14.28
N LEU A 201 -8.06 7.88 -13.54
CA LEU A 201 -7.23 9.03 -13.18
C LEU A 201 -6.01 8.64 -12.33
N GLN A 202 -6.18 7.79 -11.32
CA GLN A 202 -5.09 7.28 -10.50
C GLN A 202 -4.06 6.51 -11.34
N ASN A 203 -4.52 5.68 -12.28
CA ASN A 203 -3.64 4.93 -13.15
C ASN A 203 -2.93 5.81 -14.18
N PHE A 204 -3.58 6.87 -14.69
CA PHE A 204 -2.93 7.86 -15.53
C PHE A 204 -1.76 8.53 -14.78
N GLN A 205 -2.02 9.00 -13.55
CA GLN A 205 -1.00 9.62 -12.70
C GLN A 205 0.15 8.66 -12.39
N ARG A 206 -0.18 7.41 -12.03
CA ARG A 206 0.81 6.35 -11.75
C ARG A 206 1.65 6.01 -12.98
N ALA A 207 1.05 5.93 -14.17
CA ALA A 207 1.74 5.67 -15.41
C ALA A 207 2.75 6.78 -15.74
N ARG A 208 2.35 8.05 -15.58
CA ARG A 208 3.22 9.21 -15.80
C ARG A 208 4.37 9.26 -14.79
N ALA A 209 4.11 9.00 -13.53
CA ALA A 209 5.15 8.97 -12.49
C ALA A 209 6.16 7.84 -12.73
N ALA A 210 5.69 6.64 -13.06
CA ALA A 210 6.57 5.51 -13.37
C ALA A 210 7.43 5.76 -14.62
N ALA A 211 6.85 6.36 -15.67
CA ALA A 211 7.59 6.70 -16.88
C ALA A 211 8.63 7.82 -16.65
N ALA A 212 8.44 8.70 -15.67
CA ALA A 212 9.44 9.69 -15.30
C ALA A 212 10.65 9.04 -14.60
N HIS A 213 10.41 8.10 -13.68
CA HIS A 213 11.46 7.33 -13.02
C HIS A 213 12.26 6.43 -13.98
N GLU A 214 11.60 5.78 -14.94
CA GLU A 214 12.31 4.98 -15.94
C GLU A 214 13.24 5.85 -16.82
N ARG A 215 12.94 7.14 -17.03
CA ARG A 215 13.83 8.05 -17.78
C ARG A 215 15.06 8.47 -16.98
N THR A 216 14.94 8.61 -15.66
CA THR A 216 16.08 8.94 -14.79
C THR A 216 17.02 7.75 -14.62
N ASP A 217 16.50 6.51 -14.59
CA ASP A 217 17.32 5.29 -14.46
C ASP A 217 18.11 4.95 -15.73
N VAL A 218 17.76 5.52 -16.90
CA VAL A 218 18.47 5.32 -18.18
C VAL A 218 19.72 6.21 -18.30
N ALA A 219 20.00 7.07 -17.31
CA ALA A 219 21.29 7.76 -17.16
C ALA A 219 22.16 7.15 -16.02
N PRO A 220 22.39 5.83 -15.96
CA PRO A 220 23.02 5.19 -14.80
C PRO A 220 24.47 5.62 -14.59
N GLY A 221 25.18 6.06 -15.64
CA GLY A 221 26.58 6.49 -15.53
C GLY A 221 26.76 7.84 -14.84
N ALA A 222 25.81 8.77 -15.00
CA ALA A 222 25.92 10.11 -14.43
C ALA A 222 25.42 10.14 -12.98
N ALA A 223 24.25 9.55 -12.72
CA ALA A 223 23.66 9.52 -11.37
C ALA A 223 24.46 8.64 -10.39
N ALA A 224 24.99 7.49 -10.83
CA ALA A 224 25.84 6.66 -9.96
C ALA A 224 27.20 7.30 -9.68
N ALA A 225 27.76 8.04 -10.63
CA ALA A 225 28.98 8.82 -10.42
C ALA A 225 28.73 9.99 -9.47
N GLU A 226 27.60 10.69 -9.62
CA GLU A 226 27.21 11.80 -8.74
C GLU A 226 26.91 11.31 -7.31
N ASP A 227 26.19 10.21 -7.15
CA ASP A 227 25.99 9.52 -5.86
C ASP A 227 27.31 9.07 -5.21
N ALA A 228 28.25 8.54 -6.01
CA ALA A 228 29.55 8.08 -5.52
C ALA A 228 30.42 9.26 -5.06
N VAL A 229 30.41 10.36 -5.80
CA VAL A 229 31.07 11.62 -5.42
C VAL A 229 30.42 12.18 -4.15
N GLU A 230 29.09 12.20 -4.07
CA GLU A 230 28.36 12.69 -2.90
C GLU A 230 28.70 11.87 -1.64
N ARG A 231 28.74 10.53 -1.74
CA ARG A 231 29.12 9.65 -0.62
C ARG A 231 30.59 9.81 -0.23
N ALA A 232 31.50 10.00 -1.18
CA ALA A 232 32.91 10.24 -0.90
C ALA A 232 33.11 11.57 -0.15
N ASP A 233 32.40 12.62 -0.55
CA ASP A 233 32.43 13.92 0.13
C ASP A 233 31.88 13.82 1.57
N VAL A 234 30.79 13.08 1.77
CA VAL A 234 30.25 12.81 3.11
C VAL A 234 31.26 12.08 3.98
N ALA A 235 31.91 11.04 3.46
CA ALA A 235 32.90 10.28 4.20
C ALA A 235 34.09 11.15 4.64
N ALA A 236 34.63 11.96 3.72
CA ALA A 236 35.72 12.87 4.02
C ALA A 236 35.33 13.92 5.09
N ALA A 237 34.15 14.53 4.97
CA ALA A 237 33.67 15.50 5.95
C ALA A 237 33.41 14.88 7.34
N MET A 238 32.95 13.64 7.40
CA MET A 238 32.78 12.91 8.65
C MET A 238 34.13 12.60 9.32
N GLU A 239 35.15 12.26 8.55
CA GLU A 239 36.50 12.02 9.05
C GLU A 239 37.18 13.30 9.57
N ASP A 240 37.05 14.40 8.83
CA ASP A 240 37.48 15.74 9.26
C ASP A 240 36.84 16.12 10.59
N ALA A 241 35.51 15.95 10.69
CA ALA A 241 34.78 16.35 11.87
C ALA A 241 35.09 15.45 13.08
N ARG A 242 35.28 14.14 12.86
CA ARG A 242 35.73 13.22 13.91
C ARG A 242 37.10 13.62 14.45
N SER A 243 38.04 13.98 13.56
CA SER A 243 39.38 14.43 13.93
C SER A 243 39.36 15.77 14.66
N ALA A 244 38.46 16.68 14.29
CA ALA A 244 38.23 17.94 14.98
C ALA A 244 37.64 17.73 16.39
N LEU A 245 36.63 16.87 16.52
CA LEU A 245 36.01 16.52 17.81
C LEU A 245 37.01 15.85 18.77
N GLN A 246 37.90 14.99 18.29
CA GLN A 246 38.98 14.41 19.10
C GLN A 246 39.92 15.46 19.68
N ARG A 247 40.15 16.55 18.95
CA ARG A 247 40.94 17.71 19.40
C ARG A 247 40.12 18.73 20.18
N ARG A 248 38.83 18.47 20.41
CA ARG A 248 37.83 19.40 20.99
C ARG A 248 37.71 20.72 20.23
N ASP A 249 38.00 20.71 18.93
CA ASP A 249 37.83 21.85 18.03
C ASP A 249 36.42 21.80 17.42
N PHE A 250 35.45 22.36 18.14
CA PHE A 250 34.06 22.33 17.72
C PHE A 250 33.78 23.24 16.52
N ASP A 251 34.57 24.30 16.33
CA ASP A 251 34.39 25.23 15.21
C ASP A 251 34.80 24.56 13.89
N ALA A 252 35.90 23.80 13.90
CA ALA A 252 36.29 22.99 12.75
C ALA A 252 35.28 21.87 12.43
N ALA A 253 34.67 21.26 13.46
CA ALA A 253 33.62 20.26 13.27
C ALA A 253 32.34 20.87 12.66
N ILE A 254 31.94 22.07 13.12
CA ILE A 254 30.81 22.81 12.53
C ILE A 254 31.12 23.19 11.09
N ALA A 255 32.33 23.67 10.79
CA ALA A 255 32.73 24.01 9.43
C ALA A 255 32.58 22.80 8.47
N ALA A 256 32.86 21.58 8.92
CA ALA A 256 32.63 20.37 8.13
C ALA A 256 31.14 20.12 7.86
N SER A 257 30.26 20.35 8.83
CA SER A 257 28.80 20.25 8.62
C SER A 257 28.26 21.29 7.64
N VAL A 258 28.78 22.51 7.70
CA VAL A 258 28.39 23.62 6.81
C VAL A 258 28.83 23.33 5.36
N ARG A 259 30.02 22.75 5.17
CA ARG A 259 30.49 22.31 3.84
C ARG A 259 29.51 21.33 3.20
N LEU A 260 29.03 20.35 3.97
CA LEU A 260 28.04 19.38 3.51
C LEU A 260 26.70 20.04 3.15
N GLU A 261 26.19 20.95 3.98
CA GLU A 261 24.96 21.70 3.67
C GLU A 261 25.09 22.52 2.37
N SER A 262 26.24 23.17 2.18
CA SER A 262 26.47 24.03 1.01
C SER A 262 26.64 23.25 -0.30
N GLY A 263 27.03 21.98 -0.24
CA GLY A 263 27.26 21.13 -1.41
C GLY A 263 25.97 20.71 -2.13
N GLY A 264 24.81 20.83 -1.49
CA GLY A 264 23.54 20.32 -2.03
C GLY A 264 23.52 18.80 -2.16
N GLY A 265 22.33 18.24 -2.33
CA GLY A 265 22.14 16.79 -2.44
C GLY A 265 21.61 16.13 -1.16
N PRO A 266 20.81 15.06 -1.31
CA PRO A 266 20.06 14.48 -0.21
C PRO A 266 20.94 13.74 0.81
N PHE A 267 22.09 13.20 0.42
CA PHE A 267 23.03 12.53 1.34
C PHE A 267 23.81 13.56 2.15
N ARG A 268 24.29 14.65 1.54
CA ARG A 268 25.05 15.70 2.25
C ARG A 268 24.19 16.42 3.30
N GLN A 269 22.93 16.73 2.97
CA GLN A 269 22.01 17.39 3.92
C GLN A 269 21.72 16.53 5.14
N ALA A 270 21.44 15.24 4.94
CA ALA A 270 21.18 14.31 6.04
C ALA A 270 22.42 14.11 6.93
N ALA A 271 23.60 13.99 6.30
CA ALA A 271 24.88 13.86 6.99
C ALA A 271 25.23 15.12 7.81
N ALA A 272 24.99 16.31 7.27
CA ALA A 272 25.23 17.56 7.97
C ALA A 272 24.40 17.69 9.26
N LEU A 273 23.10 17.35 9.19
CA LEU A 273 22.22 17.38 10.36
C LEU A 273 22.66 16.40 11.45
N ARG A 274 23.11 15.20 11.07
CA ARG A 274 23.67 14.23 12.04
C ARG A 274 24.95 14.72 12.66
N LEU A 275 25.82 15.32 11.86
CA LEU A 275 27.07 15.81 12.36
C LEU A 275 26.84 16.95 13.36
N ARG A 276 25.92 17.87 13.07
CA ARG A 276 25.49 18.90 14.04
C ARG A 276 24.89 18.28 15.30
N ALA A 277 24.05 17.25 15.18
CA ALA A 277 23.52 16.54 16.35
C ALA A 277 24.62 15.94 17.24
N GLY A 278 25.64 15.32 16.63
CA GLY A 278 26.80 14.77 17.33
C GLY A 278 27.67 15.85 18.00
N ILE A 279 27.83 17.01 17.36
CA ILE A 279 28.54 18.17 17.93
C ILE A 279 27.82 18.72 19.15
N GLU A 280 26.50 18.92 19.07
CA GLU A 280 25.71 19.43 20.21
C GLU A 280 25.68 18.42 21.37
N LEU A 281 25.63 17.12 21.07
CA LEU A 281 25.78 16.08 22.09
C LEU A 281 27.15 16.16 22.79
N ALA A 282 28.22 16.38 22.04
CA ALA A 282 29.57 16.54 22.59
C ALA A 282 29.75 17.84 23.41
N ARG A 283 28.92 18.85 23.16
CA ARG A 283 28.82 20.10 23.95
C ARG A 283 27.92 19.96 25.19
N GLY A 284 27.17 18.88 25.30
CA GLY A 284 26.24 18.62 26.41
C GLY A 284 24.83 19.17 26.20
N ASP A 285 24.49 19.67 25.00
CA ASP A 285 23.14 20.11 24.65
C ASP A 285 22.33 18.94 24.05
N ASN A 286 21.77 18.13 24.95
CA ASN A 286 20.99 16.95 24.59
C ASN A 286 19.68 17.28 23.85
N GLU A 287 19.11 18.47 24.08
CA GLU A 287 17.82 18.87 23.50
C GLU A 287 17.98 19.25 22.02
N SER A 288 18.98 20.08 21.72
CA SER A 288 19.34 20.44 20.35
C SER A 288 19.80 19.21 19.56
N ALA A 289 20.58 18.32 20.18
CA ALA A 289 21.03 17.08 19.56
C ALA A 289 19.84 16.16 19.16
N ALA A 290 18.85 16.00 20.04
CA ALA A 290 17.67 15.19 19.76
C ALA A 290 16.81 15.75 18.61
N MET A 291 16.62 17.07 18.55
CA MET A 291 15.87 17.70 17.47
C MET A 291 16.55 17.51 16.10
N LEU A 292 17.85 17.74 16.03
CA LEU A 292 18.62 17.61 14.78
C LEU A 292 18.68 16.14 14.29
N ALA A 293 18.81 15.18 15.22
CA ALA A 293 18.74 13.76 14.90
C ALA A 293 17.36 13.34 14.37
N GLY A 294 16.29 13.87 14.98
CA GLY A 294 14.92 13.64 14.52
C GLY A 294 14.65 14.20 13.11
N GLN A 295 15.17 15.38 12.81
CA GLN A 295 15.08 15.99 11.48
C GLN A 295 15.87 15.20 10.42
N SER A 296 17.05 14.67 10.77
CA SER A 296 17.79 13.77 9.88
C SER A 296 16.97 12.51 9.53
N PHE A 297 16.30 11.90 10.51
CA PHE A 297 15.54 10.68 10.32
C PHE A 297 14.24 10.88 9.53
N SER A 298 13.60 12.04 9.63
CA SER A 298 12.41 12.36 8.83
C SER A 298 12.74 12.56 7.35
N ILE A 299 13.99 12.93 7.03
CA ILE A 299 14.46 13.15 5.66
C ILE A 299 14.90 11.81 5.00
N TRP A 300 15.35 10.78 5.76
CA TRP A 300 15.73 9.46 5.21
C TRP A 300 15.46 8.26 6.15
N GLN A 301 14.79 7.22 5.63
CA GLN A 301 14.38 6.02 6.38
C GLN A 301 15.14 4.71 6.03
N SER A 302 16.30 4.75 5.38
CA SER A 302 17.04 3.52 5.00
C SER A 302 18.05 3.04 6.06
N ALA A 303 18.37 1.74 6.06
CA ALA A 303 19.29 1.11 7.01
C ALA A 303 20.76 1.57 6.88
N ASP A 304 21.16 2.04 5.70
CA ASP A 304 22.49 2.65 5.49
C ASP A 304 22.63 3.99 6.23
N ALA A 305 21.51 4.54 6.70
CA ALA A 305 21.46 5.75 7.50
C ALA A 305 21.77 5.50 9.00
N ALA A 306 22.27 4.32 9.37
CA ALA A 306 22.64 3.94 10.73
C ALA A 306 24.16 3.85 11.00
N VAL A 307 25.01 4.23 10.03
CA VAL A 307 26.46 4.38 10.19
C VAL A 307 26.83 5.86 10.31
#